data_AF-A0A925WS53-F1
#
_entry.id   AF-A0A925WS53-F1
#
_cell.length_a   1.000
_cell.length_b   1.000
_cell.length_c   1.000
_cell.angle_alpha   90.00
_cell.angle_beta   90.00
_cell.angle_gamma   90.00
#
_symmetry.space_group_name_H-M   'P 1'
#
loop_
_entity.id
_entity.type
_entity.pdbx_description
1 polymer ?
#
loop_
_entity_poly.entity_id
_entity_poly.type
_entity_poly.pdbx_seq_one_letter_code
_entity_poly.pdbx_strand_id
1 'polypeptide(L)'
;MNENRGQRFRLALWLLVLLGFCAAMKAGINRANAERENRRVEITLDFNELRNLAAAEGVPLSTVLSAFRNAAGAEGGATSVAVQEDTVSSLEEAQQLAEINAGSRGATLLYGQAEAIQRVEEALRVKTRYTVAVIPSGTPPPFGVAPSSNHGLRVEQPSGLVRGMGLGLAPESVSIVRGAGLGIVGRVNNWGGVAPAGVAWTVRRLKQEGVSTVIFSGDAVLGFKGFVTADQDPLRPSTESAIRDEDLRYGTVEFGKQKGDPLLSRALPERLVRVHTILGAEMQSADIPGNVQRFLLAARERNIRCLYVRLFLDEPEALAKNVQYVQKIVLGLKRGGLAIGAAHGYPPLHTSWRVRG
;
A
#
# COMPACT_ATOMS: atom_id res chain seq x y z
N MET A 1 -31.79 19.57 -61.34
CA MET A 1 -31.30 18.34 -60.66
C MET A 1 -29.89 18.47 -60.05
N ASN A 2 -29.07 19.47 -60.41
CA ASN A 2 -27.71 19.64 -59.90
C ASN A 2 -27.58 20.37 -58.54
N GLU A 3 -28.50 21.28 -58.18
CA GLU A 3 -28.44 22.01 -56.89
C GLU A 3 -28.56 21.12 -55.65
N ASN A 4 -29.44 20.11 -55.71
CA ASN A 4 -29.71 19.20 -54.59
C ASN A 4 -28.50 18.28 -54.30
N ARG A 5 -27.66 18.00 -55.32
CA ARG A 5 -26.40 17.25 -55.15
C ARG A 5 -25.33 18.08 -54.44
N GLY A 6 -25.21 19.36 -54.76
CA GLY A 6 -24.27 20.29 -54.12
C GLY A 6 -24.61 20.56 -52.66
N GLN A 7 -25.90 20.72 -52.33
CA GLN A 7 -26.36 20.85 -50.94
C GLN A 7 -26.09 19.58 -50.11
N ARG A 8 -26.40 18.40 -50.65
CA ARG A 8 -26.12 17.11 -49.98
C ARG A 8 -24.62 16.90 -49.76
N PHE A 9 -23.78 17.30 -50.72
CA PHE A 9 -22.32 17.23 -50.58
C PHE A 9 -21.77 18.19 -49.51
N ARG A 10 -22.28 19.43 -49.45
CA ARG A 10 -21.93 20.39 -48.38
C ARG A 10 -22.38 19.90 -47.01
N LEU A 11 -23.59 19.35 -46.89
CA LEU A 11 -24.09 18.71 -45.67
C LEU A 11 -23.20 17.55 -45.22
N ALA A 12 -22.76 16.70 -46.15
CA ALA A 12 -21.84 15.60 -45.84
C ALA A 12 -20.47 16.10 -45.34
N LEU A 13 -19.92 17.16 -45.95
CA LEU A 13 -18.69 17.79 -45.47
C LEU A 13 -18.85 18.39 -44.06
N TRP A 14 -19.95 19.08 -43.79
CA TRP A 14 -20.24 19.61 -42.45
C TRP A 14 -20.40 18.51 -41.41
N LEU A 15 -21.03 17.39 -41.76
CA LEU A 15 -21.13 16.23 -40.87
C LEU A 15 -19.75 15.61 -40.56
N LEU A 16 -18.86 15.52 -41.55
CA LEU A 16 -17.48 15.06 -41.34
C LEU A 16 -16.68 16.00 -40.44
N VAL A 17 -16.81 17.32 -40.64
CA VAL A 17 -16.17 18.33 -39.79
C VAL A 17 -16.70 18.25 -38.36
N LEU A 18 -18.02 18.13 -38.18
CA LEU A 18 -18.65 17.99 -36.86
C LEU A 18 -18.19 16.71 -36.15
N LEU A 19 -18.11 15.60 -36.87
CA LEU A 19 -17.65 14.32 -36.34
C LEU A 19 -16.17 14.38 -35.93
N GLY A 20 -15.33 15.02 -36.74
CA GLY A 20 -13.93 15.31 -36.40
C GLY A 20 -13.79 16.21 -35.17
N PHE A 21 -14.61 17.25 -35.07
CA PHE A 21 -14.64 18.16 -33.91
C PHE A 21 -15.06 17.43 -32.63
N CYS A 22 -16.12 16.62 -32.67
CA CYS A 22 -16.56 15.83 -31.53
C CYS A 22 -15.49 14.83 -31.06
N ALA A 23 -14.80 14.16 -31.99
CA ALA A 23 -13.71 13.26 -31.68
C ALA A 23 -12.52 13.99 -31.03
N ALA A 24 -12.12 15.15 -31.57
CA ALA A 24 -11.06 15.99 -31.01
C ALA A 24 -11.42 16.53 -29.63
N MET A 25 -12.66 16.97 -29.43
CA MET A 25 -13.16 17.44 -28.14
C MET A 25 -13.14 16.33 -27.09
N LYS A 26 -13.60 15.12 -27.43
CA LYS A 26 -13.52 13.95 -26.54
C LYS A 26 -12.07 13.61 -26.17
N ALA A 27 -11.15 13.63 -27.14
CA ALA A 27 -9.74 13.41 -26.88
C ALA A 27 -9.13 14.49 -25.97
N GLY A 28 -9.48 15.76 -26.18
CA GLY A 28 -9.06 16.89 -25.35
C GLY A 28 -9.55 16.79 -23.91
N ILE A 29 -10.83 16.44 -23.70
CA ILE A 29 -11.42 16.24 -22.36
C ILE A 29 -10.73 15.07 -21.65
N ASN A 30 -10.54 13.94 -22.33
CA ASN A 30 -9.86 12.77 -21.75
C ASN A 30 -8.42 13.10 -21.35
N ARG A 31 -7.69 13.85 -22.18
CA ARG A 31 -6.34 14.31 -21.86
C ARG A 31 -6.34 15.26 -20.67
N ALA A 32 -7.25 16.23 -20.62
CA ALA A 32 -7.33 17.17 -19.51
C ALA A 32 -7.67 16.47 -18.18
N ASN A 33 -8.54 15.46 -18.21
CA ASN A 33 -8.86 14.65 -17.03
C ASN A 33 -7.66 13.82 -16.57
N ALA A 34 -6.99 13.11 -17.50
CA ALA A 34 -5.78 12.35 -17.18
C ALA A 34 -4.65 13.24 -16.65
N GLU A 35 -4.50 14.45 -17.16
CA GLU A 35 -3.51 15.42 -16.68
C GLU A 35 -3.85 15.93 -15.26
N ARG A 36 -5.13 16.19 -14.97
CA ARG A 36 -5.58 16.58 -13.62
C ARG A 36 -5.34 15.47 -12.60
N GLU A 37 -5.65 14.23 -12.95
CA GLU A 37 -5.36 13.06 -12.10
C GLU A 37 -3.85 12.88 -11.90
N ASN A 38 -3.07 13.04 -12.97
CA ASN A 38 -1.61 13.03 -12.93
C ASN A 38 -0.99 14.25 -12.23
N ARG A 39 -1.77 15.20 -11.71
CA ARG A 39 -1.25 16.30 -10.87
C ARG A 39 -1.50 16.06 -9.38
N ARG A 40 -2.19 14.98 -9.01
CA ARG A 40 -2.42 14.62 -7.60
C ARG A 40 -1.23 13.88 -7.03
N VAL A 41 -0.80 14.31 -5.86
CA VAL A 41 0.28 13.69 -5.10
C VAL A 41 -0.28 13.20 -3.77
N GLU A 42 -0.12 11.92 -3.51
CA GLU A 42 -0.45 11.31 -2.23
C GLU A 42 0.69 11.56 -1.25
N ILE A 43 0.36 12.02 -0.05
CA ILE A 43 1.30 12.18 1.06
C ILE A 43 0.94 11.11 2.08
N THR A 44 1.81 10.11 2.19
CA THR A 44 1.62 8.94 3.04
C THR A 44 2.59 8.99 4.21
N LEU A 45 2.06 8.84 5.42
CA LEU A 45 2.86 8.75 6.65
C LEU A 45 2.92 7.31 7.16
N ASP A 46 3.95 6.95 7.92
CA ASP A 46 4.06 5.62 8.53
C ASP A 46 3.20 5.49 9.80
N PHE A 47 2.36 4.46 9.89
CA PHE A 47 1.49 4.25 11.05
C PHE A 47 2.27 4.07 12.35
N ASN A 48 3.39 3.35 12.32
CA ASN A 48 4.18 3.07 13.51
C ASN A 48 4.90 4.34 13.99
N GLU A 49 5.41 5.17 13.07
CA GLU A 49 6.00 6.47 13.44
C GLU A 49 4.95 7.39 14.08
N LEU A 50 3.72 7.42 13.54
CA LEU A 50 2.61 8.20 14.13
C LEU A 50 2.21 7.69 15.52
N ARG A 51 2.18 6.37 15.71
CA ARG A 51 1.91 5.74 17.01
C ARG A 51 3.00 6.05 18.03
N ASN A 52 4.27 5.95 17.63
CA ASN A 52 5.41 6.27 18.48
C ASN A 52 5.40 7.74 18.88
N LEU A 53 5.07 8.63 17.94
CA LEU A 53 4.93 10.06 18.20
C LEU A 53 3.79 10.36 19.17
N ALA A 54 2.63 9.71 19.00
CA ALA A 54 1.50 9.84 19.94
C ALA A 54 1.87 9.39 21.35
N ALA A 55 2.58 8.26 21.47
CA ALA A 55 3.05 7.74 22.75
C ALA A 55 4.08 8.66 23.42
N ALA A 56 5.04 9.19 22.66
CA ALA A 56 6.07 10.10 23.15
C ALA A 56 5.50 11.43 23.65
N GLU A 57 4.49 11.96 22.96
CA GLU A 57 3.80 13.22 23.30
C GLU A 57 2.70 13.03 24.35
N GLY A 58 2.36 11.78 24.70
CA GLY A 58 1.30 11.47 25.67
C GLY A 58 -0.11 11.84 25.19
N VAL A 59 -0.34 11.92 23.88
CA VAL A 59 -1.63 12.29 23.29
C VAL A 59 -2.27 11.12 22.54
N PRO A 60 -3.61 11.10 22.39
CA PRO A 60 -4.27 10.06 21.59
C PRO A 60 -3.79 10.05 20.13
N LEU A 61 -3.62 8.85 19.56
CA LEU A 61 -3.21 8.68 18.15
C LEU A 61 -4.20 9.36 17.18
N SER A 62 -5.49 9.40 17.50
CA SER A 62 -6.50 10.13 16.72
C SER A 62 -6.22 11.63 16.63
N THR A 63 -5.66 12.23 17.68
CA THR A 63 -5.27 13.65 17.71
C THR A 63 -4.07 13.88 16.79
N VAL A 64 -3.07 13.00 16.84
CA VAL A 64 -1.90 13.05 15.95
C VAL A 64 -2.32 12.90 14.48
N LEU A 65 -3.13 11.89 14.16
CA LEU A 65 -3.66 11.68 12.81
C LEU A 65 -4.43 12.91 12.30
N SER A 66 -5.25 13.51 13.15
CA SER A 66 -6.01 14.72 12.82
C SER A 66 -5.10 15.93 12.61
N ALA A 67 -4.03 16.07 13.39
CA ALA A 67 -3.05 17.14 13.22
C ALA A 67 -2.33 17.02 11.87
N PHE A 68 -1.92 15.82 11.47
CA PHE A 68 -1.28 15.60 10.17
C PHE A 68 -2.22 15.73 8.98
N ARG A 69 -3.46 15.26 9.10
CA ARG A 69 -4.48 15.44 8.05
C ARG A 69 -4.75 16.92 7.78
N ASN A 70 -4.68 17.75 8.82
CA ASN A 70 -4.97 19.19 8.75
C ASN A 70 -3.70 20.06 8.82
N ALA A 71 -2.52 19.50 8.52
CA ALA A 71 -1.24 20.18 8.73
C ALA A 71 -1.12 21.56 8.07
N ALA A 72 -1.78 21.76 6.93
CA ALA A 72 -1.85 23.03 6.20
C ALA A 72 -3.25 23.67 6.21
N GLY A 73 -4.09 23.35 7.21
CA GLY A 73 -5.42 23.92 7.37
C GLY A 73 -6.33 23.64 6.17
N ALA A 74 -6.89 24.69 5.56
CA ALA A 74 -7.74 24.58 4.37
C ALA A 74 -7.02 23.97 3.17
N GLU A 75 -5.68 24.04 3.14
CA GLU A 75 -4.88 23.45 2.08
C GLU A 75 -4.71 21.92 2.26
N GLY A 76 -5.17 21.35 3.37
CA GLY A 76 -5.13 19.92 3.69
C GLY A 76 -3.84 19.48 4.38
N GLY A 77 -3.40 18.24 4.15
CA GLY A 77 -2.30 17.64 4.91
C GLY A 77 -1.89 16.28 4.34
N ALA A 78 -1.50 15.38 5.23
CA ALA A 78 -1.36 13.96 4.88
C ALA A 78 -2.68 13.43 4.31
N THR A 79 -2.59 12.58 3.30
CA THR A 79 -3.76 12.03 2.59
C THR A 79 -4.01 10.57 2.93
N SER A 80 -2.96 9.85 3.35
CA SER A 80 -3.05 8.45 3.72
C SER A 80 -2.01 8.05 4.76
N VAL A 81 -2.18 6.86 5.31
CA VAL A 81 -1.25 6.23 6.24
C VAL A 81 -0.86 4.86 5.72
N ALA A 82 0.45 4.59 5.71
CA ALA A 82 1.03 3.29 5.43
C ALA A 82 0.88 2.41 6.67
N VAL A 83 -0.02 1.43 6.60
CA VAL A 83 -0.28 0.47 7.66
C VAL A 83 0.37 -0.85 7.27
N GLN A 84 1.29 -1.32 8.11
CA GLN A 84 1.94 -2.61 7.92
C GLN A 84 1.02 -3.74 8.39
N GLU A 85 1.02 -4.84 7.64
CA GLU A 85 0.32 -6.05 8.09
C GLU A 85 0.95 -6.62 9.35
N ASP A 86 0.13 -7.24 10.18
CA ASP A 86 0.63 -8.00 11.32
C ASP A 86 1.34 -9.26 10.84
N THR A 87 2.28 -9.71 11.66
CA THR A 87 2.93 -11.01 11.54
C THR A 87 2.83 -11.73 12.87
N VAL A 88 3.10 -13.03 12.90
CA VAL A 88 3.17 -13.75 14.17
C VAL A 88 4.21 -13.12 15.10
N SER A 89 5.35 -12.65 14.57
CA SER A 89 6.36 -11.92 15.36
C SER A 89 5.84 -10.60 15.93
N SER A 90 5.11 -9.79 15.14
CA SER A 90 4.61 -8.51 15.64
C SER A 90 3.50 -8.68 16.70
N LEU A 91 2.69 -9.74 16.60
CA LEU A 91 1.72 -10.08 17.63
C LEU A 91 2.39 -10.60 18.91
N GLU A 92 3.51 -11.30 18.79
CA GLU A 92 4.34 -11.71 19.92
C GLU A 92 4.96 -10.48 20.63
N GLU A 93 5.56 -9.57 19.86
CA GLU A 93 6.14 -8.32 20.36
C GLU A 93 5.08 -7.44 21.05
N ALA A 94 3.85 -7.43 20.54
CA ALA A 94 2.70 -6.76 21.15
C ALA A 94 2.08 -7.54 22.34
N GLN A 95 2.68 -8.66 22.75
CA GLN A 95 2.20 -9.54 23.83
C GLN A 95 0.78 -10.07 23.63
N GLN A 96 0.28 -10.11 22.40
CA GLN A 96 -1.04 -10.65 22.07
C GLN A 96 -1.00 -12.18 21.91
N LEU A 97 0.17 -12.73 21.60
CA LEU A 97 0.44 -14.15 21.61
C LEU A 97 1.86 -14.42 22.13
N ALA A 98 2.13 -15.69 22.45
CA ALA A 98 3.42 -16.23 22.78
C ALA A 98 3.71 -17.39 21.84
N GLU A 99 4.94 -17.43 21.32
CA GLU A 99 5.42 -18.50 20.48
C GLU A 99 6.36 -19.44 21.27
N ILE A 100 6.14 -20.74 21.14
CA ILE A 100 6.95 -21.76 21.80
C ILE A 100 7.46 -22.75 20.75
N ASN A 101 8.78 -22.93 20.71
CA ASN A 101 9.42 -23.93 19.88
C ASN A 101 9.26 -25.33 20.50
N ALA A 102 8.47 -26.19 19.86
CA ALA A 102 8.29 -27.57 20.28
C ALA A 102 9.24 -28.51 19.53
N GLY A 103 10.46 -28.64 20.06
CA GLY A 103 11.41 -29.72 19.73
C GLY A 103 12.26 -29.53 18.46
N SER A 104 13.28 -30.39 18.33
CA SER A 104 14.34 -30.31 17.30
C SER A 104 13.91 -30.70 15.88
N ARG A 105 12.75 -31.35 15.71
CA ARG A 105 12.13 -31.67 14.40
C ARG A 105 10.97 -30.72 14.01
N GLY A 106 10.78 -29.64 14.79
CA GLY A 106 10.18 -28.37 14.36
C GLY A 106 8.65 -28.34 14.30
N ALA A 107 8.00 -28.21 15.46
CA ALA A 107 6.63 -27.69 15.54
C ALA A 107 6.64 -26.35 16.31
N THR A 108 5.76 -25.44 15.93
CA THR A 108 5.53 -24.18 16.62
C THR A 108 4.20 -24.25 17.35
N LEU A 109 4.23 -23.96 18.64
CA LEU A 109 3.02 -23.76 19.43
C LEU A 109 2.79 -22.26 19.59
N LEU A 110 1.58 -21.82 19.31
CA LEU A 110 1.14 -20.44 19.50
C LEU A 110 0.05 -20.44 20.55
N TYR A 111 0.18 -19.58 21.56
CA TYR A 111 -0.83 -19.37 22.60
C TYR A 111 -1.08 -17.88 22.74
N GLY A 112 -2.33 -17.45 22.72
CA GLY A 112 -2.59 -16.01 22.74
C GLY A 112 -4.06 -15.70 22.70
N GLN A 113 -4.39 -14.41 22.68
CA GLN A 113 -5.76 -13.91 22.62
C GLN A 113 -6.55 -14.58 21.49
N ALA A 114 -7.84 -14.83 21.70
CA ALA A 114 -8.67 -15.58 20.77
C ALA A 114 -8.66 -14.97 19.36
N GLU A 115 -8.77 -13.65 19.25
CA GLU A 115 -8.75 -12.93 17.97
C GLU A 115 -7.40 -13.06 17.24
N ALA A 116 -6.28 -12.94 17.97
CA ALA A 116 -4.95 -13.12 17.42
C ALA A 116 -4.76 -14.54 16.89
N ILE A 117 -5.11 -15.55 17.68
CA ILE A 117 -5.03 -16.95 17.29
C ILE A 117 -5.92 -17.26 16.08
N GLN A 118 -7.16 -16.75 16.04
CA GLN A 118 -8.07 -16.94 14.91
C GLN A 118 -7.51 -16.35 13.62
N ARG A 119 -6.92 -15.14 13.67
CA ARG A 119 -6.27 -14.51 12.51
C ARG A 119 -5.09 -15.33 12.00
N VAL A 120 -4.28 -15.87 12.92
CA VAL A 120 -3.16 -16.75 12.55
C VAL A 120 -3.66 -18.06 11.94
N GLU A 121 -4.67 -18.69 12.52
CA GLU A 121 -5.26 -19.92 12.00
C GLU A 121 -5.80 -19.71 10.58
N GLU A 122 -6.61 -18.67 10.37
CA GLU A 122 -7.18 -18.32 9.07
C GLU A 122 -6.09 -18.12 8.02
N ALA A 123 -5.08 -17.30 8.36
CA ALA A 123 -3.95 -17.03 7.48
C ALA A 123 -3.22 -18.34 7.12
N LEU A 124 -2.83 -19.15 8.11
CA LEU A 124 -2.11 -20.41 7.87
C LEU A 124 -2.90 -21.34 6.96
N ARG A 125 -4.20 -21.53 7.22
CA ARG A 125 -5.05 -22.46 6.47
C ARG A 125 -5.22 -22.08 5.01
N VAL A 126 -5.26 -20.78 4.70
CA VAL A 126 -5.44 -20.30 3.31
C VAL A 126 -4.11 -20.13 2.58
N LYS A 127 -3.11 -19.60 3.29
CA LYS A 127 -1.83 -19.20 2.69
C LYS A 127 -0.87 -20.37 2.49
N THR A 128 -1.00 -21.41 3.31
CA THR A 128 0.00 -22.47 3.41
C THR A 128 -0.64 -23.84 3.22
N ARG A 129 0.20 -24.87 3.07
CA ARG A 129 -0.22 -26.28 3.17
C ARG A 129 0.20 -26.89 4.51
N TYR A 130 0.46 -26.05 5.51
CA TYR A 130 0.94 -26.52 6.81
C TYR A 130 -0.15 -27.28 7.53
N THR A 131 0.24 -28.34 8.25
CA THR A 131 -0.66 -29.03 9.16
C THR A 131 -0.84 -28.17 10.41
N VAL A 132 -2.07 -27.72 10.63
CA VAL A 132 -2.45 -26.87 11.77
C VAL A 132 -3.53 -27.56 12.59
N ALA A 133 -3.24 -27.80 13.86
CA ALA A 133 -4.17 -28.34 14.85
C ALA A 133 -4.51 -27.28 15.90
N VAL A 134 -5.80 -27.11 16.19
CA VAL A 134 -6.25 -26.27 17.30
C VAL A 134 -5.97 -27.01 18.60
N ILE A 135 -5.35 -26.32 19.55
CA ILE A 135 -5.11 -26.82 20.90
C ILE A 135 -6.41 -26.61 21.69
N PRO A 136 -7.00 -27.66 22.28
CA PRO A 136 -8.28 -27.54 22.99
C PRO A 136 -8.24 -26.49 24.10
N SER A 137 -9.31 -25.71 24.19
CA SER A 137 -9.46 -24.68 25.23
C SER A 137 -9.30 -25.29 26.63
N GLY A 138 -8.44 -24.68 27.45
CA GLY A 138 -8.14 -25.15 28.80
C GLY A 138 -6.93 -26.08 28.90
N THR A 139 -6.30 -26.43 27.76
CA THR A 139 -4.97 -27.04 27.78
C THR A 139 -3.96 -25.99 28.25
N PRO A 140 -3.30 -26.17 29.41
CA PRO A 140 -2.35 -25.17 29.90
C PRO A 140 -1.16 -25.08 28.94
N PRO A 141 -0.63 -23.86 28.70
CA PRO A 141 0.59 -23.73 27.93
C PRO A 141 1.77 -24.38 28.69
N PRO A 142 2.83 -24.78 27.98
CA PRO A 142 4.10 -25.16 28.59
C PRO A 142 4.58 -24.09 29.60
N PHE A 143 5.27 -24.52 30.66
CA PHE A 143 5.80 -23.65 31.72
C PHE A 143 6.50 -22.41 31.15
N GLY A 144 6.18 -21.23 31.70
CA GLY A 144 6.83 -19.96 31.34
C GLY A 144 6.02 -19.03 30.43
N VAL A 145 4.84 -19.44 29.96
CA VAL A 145 3.91 -18.57 29.23
C VAL A 145 2.83 -18.05 30.17
N ALA A 146 2.75 -16.73 30.33
CA ALA A 146 1.69 -16.09 31.09
C ALA A 146 0.33 -16.46 30.46
N PRO A 147 -0.71 -16.76 31.26
CA PRO A 147 -2.01 -17.16 30.73
C PRO A 147 -2.71 -15.92 30.18
N SER A 148 -2.35 -15.45 28.98
CA SER A 148 -3.09 -14.39 28.31
C SER A 148 -4.30 -14.94 27.57
N SER A 149 -4.37 -16.24 27.25
CA SER A 149 -5.60 -16.90 26.79
C SER A 149 -5.49 -18.44 26.64
N ASN A 150 -6.64 -19.10 26.72
CA ASN A 150 -6.83 -20.56 26.59
C ASN A 150 -6.82 -21.08 25.14
N HIS A 151 -6.60 -20.22 24.14
CA HIS A 151 -6.58 -20.62 22.73
C HIS A 151 -5.15 -20.86 22.28
N GLY A 152 -4.92 -21.97 21.59
CA GLY A 152 -3.63 -22.24 21.00
C GLY A 152 -3.71 -22.97 19.67
N LEU A 153 -2.60 -22.89 18.92
CA LEU A 153 -2.40 -23.61 17.67
C LEU A 153 -1.10 -24.38 17.75
N ARG A 154 -1.14 -25.61 17.25
CA ARG A 154 0.05 -26.39 16.94
C ARG A 154 0.23 -26.40 15.43
N VAL A 155 1.35 -25.85 14.98
CA VAL A 155 1.75 -25.82 13.58
C VAL A 155 2.91 -26.77 13.39
N GLU A 156 2.76 -27.79 12.54
CA GLU A 156 3.83 -28.76 12.25
C GLU A 156 4.88 -28.16 11.28
N GLN A 157 5.44 -27.01 11.66
CA GLN A 157 6.53 -26.31 10.98
C GLN A 157 7.43 -25.61 12.01
N PRO A 158 8.71 -25.39 11.69
CA PRO A 158 9.61 -24.62 12.53
C PRO A 158 9.22 -23.13 12.56
N SER A 159 9.52 -22.49 13.70
CA SER A 159 9.27 -21.08 13.99
C SER A 159 9.68 -20.12 12.88
N GLY A 160 10.88 -20.32 12.30
CA GLY A 160 11.38 -19.45 11.23
C GLY A 160 10.49 -19.40 9.98
N LEU A 161 9.63 -20.39 9.75
CA LEU A 161 8.67 -20.41 8.63
C LEU A 161 7.29 -19.85 8.99
N VAL A 162 7.00 -19.69 10.28
CA VAL A 162 5.70 -19.23 10.79
C VAL A 162 5.77 -17.73 11.16
N ARG A 163 6.86 -17.30 11.80
CA ARG A 163 7.04 -15.96 12.37
C ARG A 163 6.80 -14.80 11.41
N GLY A 164 7.37 -14.91 10.20
CA GLY A 164 7.31 -13.87 9.19
C GLY A 164 6.03 -13.87 8.34
N MET A 165 5.08 -14.77 8.61
CA MET A 165 3.86 -14.86 7.83
C MET A 165 2.96 -13.66 8.13
N GLY A 166 2.60 -12.94 7.07
CA GLY A 166 1.66 -11.82 7.13
C GLY A 166 0.21 -12.25 7.37
N LEU A 167 -0.50 -11.52 8.22
CA LEU A 167 -1.84 -11.83 8.73
C LEU A 167 -2.93 -10.85 8.24
N GLY A 168 -2.56 -9.91 7.36
CA GLY A 168 -3.41 -8.76 7.01
C GLY A 168 -3.29 -7.62 8.02
N LEU A 169 -3.97 -6.50 7.74
CA LEU A 169 -3.88 -5.31 8.59
C LEU A 169 -4.62 -5.52 9.92
N ALA A 170 -4.10 -4.92 11.00
CA ALA A 170 -4.78 -4.91 12.29
C ALA A 170 -6.13 -4.16 12.17
N PRO A 171 -7.27 -4.76 12.59
CA PRO A 171 -8.57 -4.11 12.50
C PRO A 171 -8.65 -2.75 13.21
N GLU A 172 -7.97 -2.63 14.36
CA GLU A 172 -7.85 -1.37 15.11
C GLU A 172 -7.12 -0.28 14.33
N SER A 173 -6.02 -0.62 13.64
CA SER A 173 -5.27 0.31 12.80
C SER A 173 -6.08 0.77 11.60
N VAL A 174 -6.81 -0.15 10.96
CA VAL A 174 -7.71 0.18 9.85
C VAL A 174 -8.83 1.13 10.33
N SER A 175 -9.43 0.82 11.48
CA SER A 175 -10.52 1.61 12.06
C SER A 175 -10.07 3.03 12.41
N ILE A 176 -8.95 3.19 13.10
CA ILE A 176 -8.48 4.51 13.54
C ILE A 176 -8.03 5.41 12.38
N VAL A 177 -7.39 4.84 11.35
CA VAL A 177 -6.98 5.61 10.16
C VAL A 177 -8.20 6.06 9.36
N ARG A 178 -9.18 5.17 9.14
CA ARG A 178 -10.44 5.53 8.48
C ARG A 178 -11.24 6.55 9.29
N GLY A 179 -11.30 6.38 10.62
CA GLY A 179 -11.97 7.31 11.52
C GLY A 179 -11.38 8.71 11.47
N ALA A 180 -10.06 8.83 11.21
CA ALA A 180 -9.40 10.12 10.97
C ALA A 180 -9.68 10.72 9.58
N GLY A 181 -10.33 9.97 8.66
CA GLY A 181 -10.60 10.40 7.30
C GLY A 181 -9.40 10.33 6.36
N LEU A 182 -8.42 9.47 6.67
CA LEU A 182 -7.22 9.23 5.87
C LEU A 182 -7.37 7.93 5.06
N GLY A 183 -6.78 7.90 3.86
CA GLY A 183 -6.67 6.68 3.08
C GLY A 183 -5.70 5.66 3.72
N ILE A 184 -5.79 4.40 3.30
CA ILE A 184 -4.88 3.34 3.77
C ILE A 184 -4.00 2.89 2.61
N VAL A 185 -2.69 2.96 2.82
CA VAL A 185 -1.69 2.30 2.00
C VAL A 185 -1.29 1.01 2.72
N GLY A 186 -1.57 -0.14 2.11
CA GLY A 186 -1.28 -1.43 2.70
C GLY A 186 0.19 -1.80 2.52
N ARG A 187 0.88 -2.12 3.61
CA ARG A 187 2.27 -2.56 3.59
C ARG A 187 2.39 -4.03 3.91
N VAL A 188 2.59 -4.83 2.86
CA VAL A 188 2.65 -6.29 2.95
C VAL A 188 4.03 -6.83 2.62
N ASN A 189 4.44 -7.85 3.35
CA ASN A 189 5.70 -8.55 3.17
C ASN A 189 5.53 -9.67 2.15
N ASN A 190 6.63 -10.01 1.48
CA ASN A 190 6.75 -11.34 0.89
C ASN A 190 7.11 -12.36 1.97
N TRP A 191 6.58 -13.57 1.86
CA TRP A 191 6.98 -14.68 2.72
C TRP A 191 7.40 -15.89 1.89
N GLY A 192 8.32 -16.69 2.42
CA GLY A 192 8.82 -17.89 1.74
C GLY A 192 7.77 -19.00 1.70
N GLY A 193 7.51 -19.54 0.50
CA GLY A 193 6.57 -20.65 0.33
C GLY A 193 5.11 -20.24 0.11
N VAL A 194 4.87 -18.97 -0.27
CA VAL A 194 3.54 -18.50 -0.65
C VAL A 194 2.89 -19.31 -1.76
N ALA A 195 1.70 -19.87 -1.48
CA ALA A 195 0.88 -20.50 -2.50
C ALA A 195 0.10 -19.45 -3.33
N PRO A 196 -0.26 -19.75 -4.59
CA PRO A 196 -1.09 -18.87 -5.43
C PRO A 196 -2.36 -18.36 -4.74
N ALA A 197 -3.08 -19.26 -4.06
CA ALA A 197 -4.28 -18.90 -3.30
C ALA A 197 -3.98 -17.90 -2.17
N GLY A 198 -2.82 -18.02 -1.52
CA GLY A 198 -2.36 -17.09 -0.50
C GLY A 198 -2.03 -15.70 -1.06
N VAL A 199 -1.50 -15.60 -2.29
CA VAL A 199 -1.33 -14.32 -2.98
C VAL A 199 -2.69 -13.64 -3.19
N ALA A 200 -3.62 -14.35 -3.83
CA ALA A 200 -4.95 -13.84 -4.11
C ALA A 200 -5.69 -13.43 -2.82
N TRP A 201 -5.63 -14.27 -1.79
CA TRP A 201 -6.24 -13.98 -0.49
C TRP A 201 -5.65 -12.71 0.13
N THR A 202 -4.33 -12.53 0.07
CA THR A 202 -3.68 -11.34 0.67
C THR A 202 -4.17 -10.08 -0.01
N VAL A 203 -4.16 -10.04 -1.34
CA VAL A 203 -4.57 -8.86 -2.09
C VAL A 203 -6.07 -8.57 -1.92
N ARG A 204 -6.92 -9.61 -1.97
CA ARG A 204 -8.36 -9.47 -1.71
C ARG A 204 -8.64 -8.95 -0.30
N ARG A 205 -7.92 -9.46 0.70
CA ARG A 205 -8.07 -9.02 2.09
C ARG A 205 -7.70 -7.55 2.23
N LEU A 206 -6.61 -7.09 1.62
CA LEU A 206 -6.27 -5.65 1.60
C LEU A 206 -7.39 -4.81 0.98
N LYS A 207 -8.01 -5.27 -0.12
CA LYS A 207 -9.15 -4.58 -0.73
C LYS A 207 -10.34 -4.48 0.23
N GLN A 208 -10.68 -5.56 0.94
CA GLN A 208 -11.73 -5.57 1.96
C GLN A 208 -11.40 -4.64 3.15
N GLU A 209 -10.12 -4.57 3.50
CA GLU A 209 -9.55 -3.64 4.48
C GLU A 209 -9.45 -2.20 3.92
N GLY A 210 -9.96 -1.93 2.71
CA GLY A 210 -10.13 -0.60 2.11
C GLY A 210 -8.82 0.04 1.69
N VAL A 211 -7.79 -0.78 1.50
CA VAL A 211 -6.53 -0.35 0.89
C VAL A 211 -6.79 0.04 -0.55
N SER A 212 -6.19 1.15 -0.99
CA SER A 212 -6.21 1.56 -2.40
C SER A 212 -4.88 1.33 -3.11
N THR A 213 -3.78 1.37 -2.37
CA THR A 213 -2.41 1.23 -2.88
C THR A 213 -1.63 0.30 -1.98
N VAL A 214 -0.92 -0.66 -2.57
CA VAL A 214 -0.06 -1.61 -1.87
C VAL A 214 1.40 -1.20 -2.10
N ILE A 215 2.18 -1.09 -1.03
CA ILE A 215 3.64 -0.92 -1.09
C ILE A 215 4.26 -2.14 -0.41
N PHE A 216 5.02 -2.94 -1.15
CA PHE A 216 5.65 -4.12 -0.56
C PHE A 216 6.75 -3.72 0.43
N SER A 217 6.77 -4.42 1.55
CA SER A 217 7.77 -4.31 2.60
C SER A 217 8.89 -5.34 2.39
N GLY A 218 10.08 -5.03 2.90
CA GLY A 218 11.23 -5.94 2.83
C GLY A 218 11.91 -5.95 1.46
N ASP A 219 12.64 -7.03 1.18
CA ASP A 219 13.55 -7.14 0.04
C ASP A 219 12.91 -7.74 -1.22
N ALA A 220 11.64 -8.12 -1.18
CA ALA A 220 10.94 -8.75 -2.30
C ALA A 220 9.45 -8.39 -2.34
N VAL A 221 8.88 -8.35 -3.55
CA VAL A 221 7.43 -8.25 -3.75
C VAL A 221 6.74 -9.57 -3.38
N LEU A 222 5.46 -9.52 -3.00
CA LEU A 222 4.67 -10.73 -2.74
C LEU A 222 4.71 -11.67 -3.96
N GLY A 223 4.87 -12.96 -3.71
CA GLY A 223 4.93 -13.97 -4.78
C GLY A 223 6.29 -14.09 -5.46
N PHE A 224 7.32 -13.36 -4.99
CA PHE A 224 8.68 -13.51 -5.51
C PHE A 224 9.15 -14.97 -5.42
N LYS A 225 9.81 -15.44 -6.49
CA LYS A 225 10.17 -16.86 -6.78
C LYS A 225 9.02 -17.77 -7.23
N GLY A 226 7.97 -17.24 -7.87
CA GLY A 226 7.08 -18.09 -8.68
C GLY A 226 5.74 -17.51 -9.09
N PHE A 227 5.26 -16.47 -8.39
CA PHE A 227 3.87 -16.00 -8.49
C PHE A 227 3.75 -14.48 -8.62
N VAL A 228 4.77 -13.81 -9.16
CA VAL A 228 4.74 -12.35 -9.40
C VAL A 228 3.84 -12.01 -10.59
N THR A 229 4.03 -12.69 -11.72
CA THR A 229 3.29 -12.49 -12.98
C THR A 229 2.50 -13.74 -13.36
N ALA A 230 1.51 -13.57 -14.23
CA ALA A 230 0.67 -14.67 -14.75
C ALA A 230 1.33 -15.48 -15.88
N ASP A 231 2.58 -15.18 -16.27
CA ASP A 231 3.22 -15.64 -17.51
C ASP A 231 3.32 -17.16 -17.68
N GLN A 232 3.33 -17.93 -16.57
CA GLN A 232 3.44 -19.39 -16.62
C GLN A 232 2.08 -20.10 -16.75
N ASP A 233 1.02 -19.50 -16.20
CA ASP A 233 -0.33 -20.04 -16.19
C ASP A 233 -1.32 -18.89 -15.89
N PRO A 234 -2.06 -18.41 -16.91
CA PRO A 234 -3.01 -17.31 -16.74
C PRO A 234 -4.17 -17.59 -15.78
N LEU A 235 -4.48 -18.86 -15.50
CA LEU A 235 -5.53 -19.26 -14.57
C LEU A 235 -5.02 -19.38 -13.13
N ARG A 236 -3.70 -19.43 -12.94
CA ARG A 236 -3.08 -19.50 -11.63
C ARG A 236 -2.95 -18.09 -11.05
N PRO A 237 -3.48 -17.83 -9.86
CA PRO A 237 -3.35 -16.51 -9.27
C PRO A 237 -1.89 -16.08 -9.08
N SER A 238 -1.61 -14.84 -9.43
CA SER A 238 -0.34 -14.17 -9.25
C SER A 238 -0.57 -12.80 -8.60
N THR A 239 0.52 -12.15 -8.18
CA THR A 239 0.43 -10.79 -7.61
C THR A 239 -0.10 -9.81 -8.65
N GLU A 240 0.35 -9.95 -9.91
CA GLU A 240 -0.17 -9.21 -11.04
C GLU A 240 -1.68 -9.38 -11.21
N SER A 241 -2.16 -10.63 -11.33
CA SER A 241 -3.59 -10.89 -11.59
C SER A 241 -4.44 -10.43 -10.42
N ALA A 242 -4.03 -10.72 -9.18
CA ALA A 242 -4.78 -10.35 -8.00
C ALA A 242 -4.91 -8.82 -7.83
N ILE A 243 -3.83 -8.05 -8.08
CA ILE A 243 -3.90 -6.58 -8.03
C ILE A 243 -4.83 -6.04 -9.13
N ARG A 244 -4.82 -6.67 -10.31
CA ARG A 244 -5.70 -6.30 -11.41
C ARG A 244 -7.17 -6.57 -11.10
N ASP A 245 -7.46 -7.75 -10.58
CA ASP A 245 -8.82 -8.23 -10.29
C ASP A 245 -9.47 -7.47 -9.13
N GLU A 246 -8.71 -7.14 -8.08
CA GLU A 246 -9.20 -6.44 -6.90
C GLU A 246 -9.15 -4.90 -7.06
N ASP A 247 -8.77 -4.42 -8.25
CA ASP A 247 -8.63 -3.00 -8.58
C ASP A 247 -7.79 -2.23 -7.55
N LEU A 248 -6.61 -2.78 -7.24
CA LEU A 248 -5.62 -2.11 -6.38
C LEU A 248 -4.55 -1.43 -7.22
N ARG A 249 -3.80 -0.53 -6.59
CA ARG A 249 -2.58 0.07 -7.15
C ARG A 249 -1.35 -0.53 -6.50
N TYR A 250 -0.26 -0.53 -7.24
CA TYR A 250 1.05 -0.99 -6.78
C TYR A 250 2.03 0.18 -6.69
N GLY A 251 2.58 0.43 -5.51
CA GLY A 251 3.60 1.44 -5.28
C GLY A 251 5.02 0.88 -5.46
N THR A 252 5.72 1.33 -6.50
CA THR A 252 7.16 1.04 -6.70
C THR A 252 8.02 2.11 -6.04
N VAL A 253 8.95 1.69 -5.16
CA VAL A 253 9.83 2.62 -4.43
C VAL A 253 11.04 2.98 -5.28
N GLU A 254 11.23 4.26 -5.52
CA GLU A 254 12.35 4.79 -6.28
C GLU A 254 13.69 4.40 -5.62
N PHE A 255 14.64 3.94 -6.43
CA PHE A 255 15.94 3.39 -6.00
C PHE A 255 15.86 2.10 -5.16
N GLY A 256 14.66 1.56 -4.96
CA GLY A 256 14.45 0.26 -4.35
C GLY A 256 15.06 -0.86 -5.20
N LYS A 257 15.81 -1.76 -4.56
CA LYS A 257 16.32 -3.00 -5.18
C LYS A 257 15.44 -4.20 -4.79
N GLN A 258 14.13 -3.98 -4.72
CA GLN A 258 13.19 -4.99 -4.28
C GLN A 258 13.05 -6.09 -5.34
N LYS A 259 13.28 -7.33 -4.95
CA LYS A 259 13.26 -8.49 -5.84
C LYS A 259 11.85 -8.70 -6.38
N GLY A 260 11.75 -8.89 -7.70
CA GLY A 260 10.49 -9.07 -8.41
C GLY A 260 9.76 -7.77 -8.80
N ASP A 261 10.14 -6.60 -8.25
CA ASP A 261 9.55 -5.31 -8.64
C ASP A 261 9.69 -5.03 -10.15
N PRO A 262 10.86 -5.25 -10.81
CA PRO A 262 10.97 -4.98 -12.24
C PRO A 262 10.04 -5.83 -13.11
N LEU A 263 9.66 -7.02 -12.65
CA LEU A 263 8.70 -7.88 -13.35
C LEU A 263 7.28 -7.33 -13.17
N LEU A 264 6.89 -7.06 -11.92
CA LEU A 264 5.55 -6.55 -11.61
C LEU A 264 5.30 -5.17 -12.24
N SER A 265 6.29 -4.29 -12.20
CA SER A 265 6.23 -2.95 -12.77
C SER A 265 6.03 -2.95 -14.29
N ARG A 266 6.56 -3.95 -15.00
CA ARG A 266 6.34 -4.15 -16.44
C ARG A 266 4.97 -4.76 -16.74
N ALA A 267 4.46 -5.59 -15.84
CA ALA A 267 3.20 -6.30 -16.01
C ALA A 267 1.96 -5.45 -15.65
N LEU A 268 2.12 -4.44 -14.78
CA LEU A 268 1.04 -3.54 -14.32
C LEU A 268 1.36 -2.04 -14.49
N PRO A 269 1.80 -1.56 -15.68
CA PRO A 269 2.11 -0.15 -15.87
C PRO A 269 0.92 0.78 -15.58
N GLU A 270 -0.31 0.30 -15.82
CA GLU A 270 -1.55 1.04 -15.61
C GLU A 270 -1.96 1.19 -14.14
N ARG A 271 -1.44 0.34 -13.26
CA ARG A 271 -1.72 0.34 -11.81
C ARG A 271 -0.53 0.80 -10.98
N LEU A 272 0.58 1.14 -11.63
CA LEU A 272 1.82 1.53 -10.99
C LEU A 272 1.77 2.98 -10.50
N VAL A 273 2.08 3.16 -9.22
CA VAL A 273 2.31 4.44 -8.56
C VAL A 273 3.78 4.53 -8.21
N ARG A 274 4.46 5.60 -8.63
CA ARG A 274 5.87 5.81 -8.26
C ARG A 274 5.93 6.46 -6.89
N VAL A 275 6.68 5.84 -5.99
CA VAL A 275 6.85 6.23 -4.58
C VAL A 275 8.25 6.79 -4.36
N HIS A 276 8.34 7.94 -3.68
CA HIS A 276 9.61 8.45 -3.15
C HIS A 276 9.56 8.42 -1.62
N THR A 277 10.65 7.94 -1.02
CA THR A 277 10.90 8.01 0.42
C THR A 277 12.34 8.48 0.61
N ILE A 278 12.60 9.16 1.72
CA ILE A 278 13.95 9.35 2.25
C ILE A 278 14.17 8.23 3.25
N LEU A 279 15.26 7.46 3.12
CA LEU A 279 15.46 6.25 3.93
C LEU A 279 15.82 6.60 5.38
N GLY A 280 15.54 5.71 6.32
CA GLY A 280 15.81 5.95 7.75
C GLY A 280 17.27 6.30 8.05
N ALA A 281 18.23 5.69 7.36
CA ALA A 281 19.64 6.03 7.50
C ALA A 281 19.95 7.47 7.04
N GLU A 282 19.26 7.96 6.00
CA GLU A 282 19.42 9.35 5.52
C GLU A 282 18.73 10.35 6.45
N MET A 283 17.67 9.94 7.16
CA MET A 283 16.95 10.80 8.10
C MET A 283 17.82 11.22 9.29
N GLN A 284 18.83 10.43 9.68
CA GLN A 284 19.70 10.73 10.82
C GLN A 284 20.52 12.02 10.65
N SER A 285 20.86 12.37 9.40
CA SER A 285 21.60 13.59 9.07
C SER A 285 20.76 14.56 8.23
N ALA A 286 19.45 14.34 8.16
CA ALA A 286 18.57 15.14 7.34
C ALA A 286 18.16 16.43 8.06
N ASP A 287 17.93 17.48 7.29
CA ASP A 287 17.24 18.67 7.75
C ASP A 287 15.88 18.83 7.05
N ILE A 288 14.96 19.54 7.71
CA ILE A 288 13.60 19.75 7.20
C ILE A 288 13.62 20.46 5.82
N PRO A 289 14.30 21.62 5.63
CA PRO A 289 14.32 22.31 4.34
C PRO A 289 14.81 21.44 3.16
N GLY A 290 15.90 20.71 3.35
CA GLY A 290 16.50 19.81 2.36
C GLY A 290 15.57 18.66 2.02
N ASN A 291 14.95 18.03 3.02
CA ASN A 291 13.96 16.98 2.78
C ASN A 291 12.72 17.50 2.03
N VAL A 292 12.20 18.68 2.42
CA VAL A 292 11.10 19.34 1.69
C VAL A 292 11.49 19.51 0.23
N GLN A 293 12.67 20.07 -0.05
CA GLN A 293 13.15 20.25 -1.43
C GLN A 293 13.23 18.92 -2.18
N ARG A 294 13.78 17.87 -1.57
CA ARG A 294 13.87 16.53 -2.17
C ARG A 294 12.49 15.99 -2.57
N PHE A 295 11.49 16.10 -1.69
CA PHE A 295 10.12 15.67 -1.99
C PHE A 295 9.46 16.50 -3.10
N LEU A 296 9.67 17.82 -3.12
CA LEU A 296 9.15 18.69 -4.18
C LEU A 296 9.76 18.37 -5.55
N LEU A 297 11.09 18.16 -5.61
CA LEU A 297 11.78 17.76 -6.84
C LEU A 297 11.35 16.36 -7.29
N ALA A 298 11.16 15.42 -6.36
CA ALA A 298 10.63 14.09 -6.64
C ALA A 298 9.29 14.16 -7.38
N ALA A 299 8.34 14.94 -6.84
CA ALA A 299 7.01 15.07 -7.41
C ALA A 299 7.01 15.80 -8.76
N ARG A 300 7.80 16.88 -8.89
CA ARG A 300 7.78 17.77 -10.06
C ARG A 300 8.61 17.25 -11.22
N GLU A 301 9.82 16.77 -10.97
CA GLU A 301 10.78 16.46 -12.01
C GLU A 301 10.81 14.96 -12.33
N ARG A 302 10.62 14.13 -11.31
CA ARG A 302 10.72 12.66 -11.42
C ARG A 302 9.36 11.98 -11.47
N ASN A 303 8.28 12.75 -11.59
CA ASN A 303 6.93 12.24 -11.79
C ASN A 303 6.45 11.29 -10.68
N ILE A 304 6.92 11.51 -9.46
CA ILE A 304 6.51 10.76 -8.26
C ILE A 304 5.11 11.20 -7.86
N ARG A 305 4.24 10.24 -7.52
CA ARG A 305 2.83 10.49 -7.16
C ARG A 305 2.45 10.00 -5.78
N CYS A 306 3.35 9.32 -5.09
CA CYS A 306 3.24 9.01 -3.68
C CYS A 306 4.53 9.45 -2.96
N LEU A 307 4.42 10.38 -2.02
CA LEU A 307 5.49 10.78 -1.13
C LEU A 307 5.29 10.03 0.17
N TYR A 308 6.13 9.03 0.41
CA TYR A 308 6.19 8.35 1.69
C TYR A 308 7.09 9.17 2.60
N VAL A 309 6.47 9.97 3.47
CA VAL A 309 7.17 10.93 4.32
C VAL A 309 7.43 10.29 5.67
N ARG A 310 8.72 10.06 5.96
CA ARG A 310 9.19 9.66 7.28
C ARG A 310 9.34 10.87 8.22
N LEU A 311 9.08 10.65 9.49
CA LEU A 311 9.06 11.68 10.52
C LEU A 311 10.39 11.78 11.29
N PHE A 312 10.68 12.96 11.82
CA PHE A 312 11.79 13.22 12.74
C PHE A 312 11.32 12.95 14.18
N LEU A 313 11.57 11.75 14.71
CA LEU A 313 10.99 11.30 15.99
C LEU A 313 11.81 11.71 17.23
N ASP A 314 13.12 11.89 17.09
CA ASP A 314 14.04 12.15 18.20
C ASP A 314 14.21 13.66 18.52
N GLU A 315 13.30 14.49 17.99
CA GLU A 315 13.36 15.94 18.11
C GLU A 315 12.52 16.46 19.29
N PRO A 316 12.95 17.52 20.00
CA PRO A 316 12.07 18.26 20.90
C PRO A 316 10.85 18.78 20.15
N GLU A 317 9.67 18.68 20.74
CA GLU A 317 8.39 19.05 20.11
C GLU A 317 8.19 18.37 18.74
N ALA A 318 8.54 17.09 18.67
CA ALA A 318 8.51 16.29 17.45
C ALA A 318 7.18 16.41 16.71
N LEU A 319 6.05 16.44 17.42
CA LEU A 319 4.75 16.55 16.77
C LEU A 319 4.59 17.87 16.02
N ALA A 320 4.84 19.00 16.69
CA ALA A 320 4.72 20.33 16.08
C ALA A 320 5.68 20.49 14.90
N LYS A 321 6.93 20.04 15.04
CA LYS A 321 7.93 20.07 13.97
C LYS A 321 7.52 19.25 12.76
N ASN A 322 7.04 18.03 12.96
CA ASN A 322 6.64 17.16 11.87
C ASN A 322 5.36 17.64 11.18
N VAL A 323 4.40 18.21 11.92
CA VAL A 323 3.24 18.87 11.33
C VAL A 323 3.68 20.05 10.45
N GLN A 324 4.61 20.89 10.92
CA GLN A 324 5.17 21.98 10.11
C GLN A 324 5.94 21.47 8.89
N TYR A 325 6.64 20.34 9.02
CA TYR A 325 7.34 19.69 7.92
C TYR A 325 6.37 19.23 6.82
N VAL A 326 5.29 18.52 7.18
CA VAL A 326 4.24 18.12 6.23
C VAL A 326 3.55 19.34 5.63
N GLN A 327 3.28 20.38 6.42
CA GLN A 327 2.74 21.65 5.94
C GLN A 327 3.61 22.26 4.84
N LYS A 328 4.94 22.32 5.03
CA LYS A 328 5.89 22.85 4.03
C LYS A 328 5.86 22.05 2.74
N ILE A 329 5.73 20.71 2.81
CA ILE A 329 5.57 19.85 1.64
C ILE A 329 4.26 20.20 0.91
N VAL A 330 3.12 20.24 1.60
CA VAL A 330 1.80 20.53 1.00
C VAL A 330 1.80 21.88 0.28
N LEU A 331 2.25 22.94 0.97
CA LEU A 331 2.29 24.28 0.41
C LEU A 331 3.27 24.37 -0.78
N GLY A 332 4.42 23.70 -0.69
CA GLY A 332 5.38 23.62 -1.78
C GLY A 332 4.83 22.92 -3.03
N LEU A 333 4.10 21.82 -2.86
CA LEU A 333 3.45 21.10 -3.96
C LEU A 333 2.41 21.99 -4.65
N LYS A 334 1.57 22.68 -3.87
CA LYS A 334 0.53 23.57 -4.38
C LYS A 334 1.09 24.78 -5.12
N ARG A 335 2.12 25.43 -4.58
CA ARG A 335 2.85 26.49 -5.29
C ARG A 335 3.48 25.99 -6.60
N GLY A 336 3.87 24.72 -6.63
CA GLY A 336 4.34 24.03 -7.84
C GLY A 336 3.24 23.59 -8.81
N GLY A 337 1.97 23.92 -8.55
CA GLY A 337 0.83 23.56 -9.39
C GLY A 337 0.35 22.11 -9.23
N LEU A 338 0.81 21.38 -8.22
CA LEU A 338 0.34 20.03 -7.90
C LEU A 338 -0.79 20.10 -6.87
N ALA A 339 -1.72 19.16 -6.94
CA ALA A 339 -2.76 18.97 -5.94
C ALA A 339 -2.37 17.82 -5.00
N ILE A 340 -2.93 17.79 -3.80
CA ILE A 340 -2.83 16.62 -2.91
C ILE A 340 -4.08 15.75 -3.06
N GLY A 341 -3.91 14.44 -2.90
CA GLY A 341 -5.01 13.47 -2.93
C GLY A 341 -4.48 12.05 -3.17
N ALA A 342 -5.37 11.05 -3.17
CA ALA A 342 -4.98 9.67 -3.47
C ALA A 342 -4.23 9.56 -4.82
N ALA A 343 -3.18 8.76 -4.86
CA ALA A 343 -2.40 8.53 -6.05
C ALA A 343 -3.18 7.67 -7.04
N HIS A 344 -2.97 7.93 -8.33
CA HIS A 344 -3.56 7.17 -9.42
C HIS A 344 -2.42 6.53 -10.24
N GLY A 345 -2.67 5.34 -10.78
CA GLY A 345 -1.78 4.75 -11.76
C GLY A 345 -1.83 5.55 -13.06
N TYR A 346 -0.79 5.47 -13.89
CA TYR A 346 -0.81 6.14 -15.18
C TYR A 346 -1.74 5.38 -16.13
N PRO A 347 -2.88 5.94 -16.58
CA PRO A 347 -3.64 5.30 -17.64
C PRO A 347 -2.72 5.16 -18.85
N PRO A 348 -2.67 4.00 -19.52
CA PRO A 348 -1.87 3.84 -20.71
C PRO A 348 -2.32 4.91 -21.71
N LEU A 349 -1.36 5.58 -22.33
CA LEU A 349 -1.65 6.40 -23.50
C LEU A 349 -2.18 5.44 -24.57
N HIS A 350 -3.51 5.36 -24.70
CA HIS A 350 -4.14 4.66 -25.81
C HIS A 350 -3.75 5.39 -27.10
N THR A 351 -2.61 5.01 -27.67
CA THR A 351 -2.37 5.22 -29.09
C THR A 351 -3.21 4.16 -29.80
N SER A 352 -4.12 4.59 -30.66
CA SER A 352 -4.99 3.69 -31.45
C SER A 352 -4.22 2.84 -32.47
N TRP A 353 -2.89 2.88 -32.45
CA TRP A 353 -2.02 2.12 -33.33
C TRP A 353 -1.37 0.98 -32.57
N ARG A 354 -1.91 -0.23 -32.75
CA ARG A 354 -1.14 -1.46 -32.52
C ARG A 354 -0.03 -1.48 -33.57
N VAL A 355 1.20 -1.16 -33.19
CA VAL A 355 2.36 -1.56 -33.98
C VAL A 355 2.44 -3.08 -33.82
N ARG A 356 1.99 -3.81 -34.85
CA ARG A 356 2.25 -5.25 -34.95
C ARG A 356 3.77 -5.40 -35.09
N GLY A 357 4.39 -6.02 -34.09
CA GLY A 357 5.72 -6.63 -34.23
C GLY A 357 5.58 -8.00 -34.86
#